data_AF-A0A2Z4L9Y7-F1
#
_entry.id   AF-A0A2Z4L9Y7-F1
#
_cell.length_a   1.000
_cell.length_b   1.000
_cell.length_c   1.000
_cell.angle_alpha   90.00
_cell.angle_beta   90.00
_cell.angle_gamma   90.00
#
_symmetry.space_group_name_H-M   'P 1'
#
loop_
_entity.id
_entity.type
_entity.pdbx_description
1 polymer ?
#
loop_
_entity_poly.entity_id
_entity_poly.type
_entity_poly.pdbx_seq_one_letter_code
_entity_poly.pdbx_strand_id
1 'polypeptide(L)'
;MLLEEIIILFILFIILILAFKLILEYGGTILKIVMHLAFGWITLGLVNIIPGINVPINLITVAISGFGGVLGTFLLVLYSIIF
;
A
#
# COMPACT_ATOMS: atom_id res chain seq x y z
N MET A 1 -14.85 19.13 3.68
CA MET A 1 -13.40 19.29 3.48
C MET A 1 -13.19 20.66 2.87
N LEU A 2 -12.48 21.54 3.58
CA LEU A 2 -12.16 22.89 3.10
C LEU A 2 -11.14 22.77 1.96
N LEU A 3 -11.19 23.65 0.96
CA LEU A 3 -10.29 23.64 -0.21
C LEU A 3 -8.80 23.58 0.19
N GLU A 4 -8.45 24.24 1.29
CA GLU A 4 -7.11 24.26 1.88
C GLU A 4 -6.65 22.86 2.33
N GLU A 5 -7.53 22.06 2.94
CA GLU A 5 -7.23 20.70 3.40
C GLU A 5 -6.96 19.78 2.20
N ILE A 6 -7.69 19.95 1.09
CA ILE A 6 -7.50 19.17 -0.13
C ILE A 6 -6.12 19.46 -0.76
N ILE A 7 -5.75 20.74 -0.81
CA ILE A 7 -4.46 21.17 -1.37
C ILE A 7 -3.30 20.64 -0.51
N ILE A 8 -3.41 20.73 0.81
CA ILE A 8 -2.41 20.18 1.75
C ILE A 8 -2.27 18.67 1.56
N LEU A 9 -3.39 17.94 1.48
CA LEU A 9 -3.38 16.49 1.27
C LEU A 9 -2.71 16.12 -0.06
N PHE A 10 -2.97 16.86 -1.13
CA PHE A 10 -2.39 16.63 -2.45
C PHE A 10 -0.87 16.90 -2.47
N ILE A 11 -0.42 17.97 -1.81
CA ILE A 11 1.01 18.28 -1.66
C ILE A 11 1.71 17.18 -0.85
N LEU A 12 1.12 16.76 0.27
CA LEU A 12 1.64 15.65 1.07
C LEU A 12 1.74 14.35 0.27
N PHE A 13 0.73 14.06 -0.55
CA PHE A 13 0.71 12.88 -1.41
C PHE A 13 1.84 12.91 -2.46
N ILE A 14 2.10 14.07 -3.08
CA ILE A 14 3.23 14.23 -4.02
C ILE A 14 4.58 14.04 -3.30
N ILE A 15 4.75 14.65 -2.13
CA ILE A 15 5.97 14.49 -1.32
C ILE A 15 6.17 13.03 -0.94
N LEU A 16 5.10 12.33 -0.55
CA LEU A 16 5.14 10.91 -0.23
C LEU A 16 5.62 10.09 -1.43
N ILE A 17 5.06 10.32 -2.63
CA ILE A 17 5.46 9.61 -3.85
C ILE A 17 6.95 9.87 -4.16
N LEU A 18 7.40 11.13 -4.06
CA LEU A 18 8.80 11.49 -4.29
C LEU A 18 9.74 10.82 -3.29
N ALA A 19 9.39 10.81 -2.01
CA ALA A 19 10.15 10.14 -0.96
C ALA A 19 10.23 8.63 -1.22
N PHE A 20 9.11 8.01 -1.59
CA PHE A 20 9.05 6.59 -1.97
C PHE A 20 9.98 6.27 -3.15
N LYS A 21 9.95 7.08 -4.20
CA LYS A 21 10.79 6.91 -5.39
C LYS A 21 12.27 7.00 -5.04
N LEU A 22 12.65 8.00 -4.25
CA LEU A 22 14.04 8.26 -3.87
C LEU A 22 14.60 7.12 -2.99
N ILE A 23 13.78 6.60 -2.08
CA ILE A 23 14.16 5.46 -1.24
C ILE A 23 14.29 4.17 -2.06
N LEU A 24 13.42 3.95 -3.05
CA LEU A 24 13.52 2.77 -3.92
C LEU A 24 14.76 2.82 -4.84
N GLU A 25 15.22 4.02 -5.21
CA GLU A 25 16.36 4.21 -6.09
C GLU A 25 17.70 4.12 -5.32
N TYR A 26 17.80 4.82 -4.18
CA TYR A 26 19.05 4.97 -3.41
C TYR A 26 19.11 4.18 -2.10
N GLY A 27 18.00 3.59 -1.67
CA GLY A 27 17.94 2.86 -0.39
C GLY A 27 18.72 1.55 -0.41
N GLY A 28 19.22 1.15 0.76
CA GLY A 28 19.75 -0.21 0.94
C GLY A 28 18.66 -1.27 0.86
N THR A 29 19.05 -2.54 0.73
CA THR A 29 18.11 -3.68 0.59
C THR A 29 17.07 -3.73 1.71
N ILE A 30 17.48 -3.50 2.95
CA ILE A 30 16.58 -3.50 4.13
C ILE A 30 15.54 -2.38 4.01
N LEU A 31 15.95 -1.18 3.57
CA LEU A 31 15.04 -0.05 3.42
C LEU A 31 14.02 -0.31 2.30
N LYS A 32 14.45 -0.91 1.19
CA LYS A 32 13.56 -1.33 0.09
C LYS A 32 12.51 -2.35 0.55
N ILE A 33 12.91 -3.31 1.40
CA ILE A 33 12.01 -4.30 1.98
C ILE A 33 10.95 -3.63 2.85
N VAL A 34 11.36 -2.74 3.76
CA VAL A 34 10.43 -2.01 4.63
C VAL A 34 9.44 -1.20 3.79
N MET A 35 9.90 -0.57 2.70
CA MET A 35 9.02 0.19 1.80
C MET A 35 8.04 -0.69 1.03
N HIS A 36 8.45 -1.88 0.58
CA HIS A 36 7.53 -2.83 -0.05
C HIS A 36 6.47 -3.28 0.96
N LEU A 37 6.86 -3.57 2.20
CA LEU A 37 5.91 -3.93 3.26
C LEU A 37 4.95 -2.77 3.60
N ALA A 38 5.47 -1.54 3.70
CA ALA A 38 4.63 -0.36 3.91
C ALA A 38 3.63 -0.15 2.76
N PHE A 39 4.08 -0.33 1.52
CA PHE A 39 3.22 -0.27 0.34
C PHE A 39 2.13 -1.35 0.40
N GLY A 40 2.51 -2.59 0.70
CA GLY A 40 1.57 -3.71 0.87
C GLY A 40 0.52 -3.48 1.95
N TRP A 41 0.94 -2.87 3.07
CA TRP A 41 0.02 -2.50 4.14
C TRP A 41 -0.96 -1.42 3.70
N ILE A 42 -0.49 -0.38 3.00
CA ILE A 42 -1.33 0.68 2.46
C ILE A 42 -2.32 0.11 1.44
N THR A 43 -1.87 -0.70 0.47
CA THR A 43 -2.74 -1.29 -0.56
C THR A 43 -3.81 -2.20 0.02
N LEU A 44 -3.46 -3.03 1.02
CA LEU A 44 -4.45 -3.84 1.74
C LEU A 44 -5.43 -2.99 2.55
N GLY A 45 -4.95 -1.92 3.18
CA GLY A 45 -5.80 -0.97 3.89
C GLY A 45 -6.84 -0.34 2.94
N LEU A 46 -6.40 0.12 1.77
CA LEU A 46 -7.28 0.70 0.75
C LEU A 46 -8.34 -0.28 0.25
N VAL A 47 -7.94 -1.52 0.01
CA VAL A 47 -8.84 -2.57 -0.49
C VAL A 47 -9.89 -2.97 0.55
N ASN A 48 -9.54 -3.01 1.83
CA ASN A 48 -10.46 -3.31 2.92
C ASN A 48 -11.48 -2.19 3.22
N ILE A 49 -11.37 -1.02 2.58
CA ILE A 49 -12.41 0.01 2.62
C ILE A 49 -13.60 -0.38 1.73
N ILE A 50 -13.38 -1.23 0.72
CA ILE A 50 -14.40 -1.64 -0.23
C ILE A 50 -15.38 -2.61 0.48
N PRO A 51 -16.69 -2.30 0.49
CA PRO A 51 -17.69 -3.17 1.09
C PRO A 51 -17.68 -4.57 0.46
N GLY A 52 -17.68 -5.61 1.30
CA GLY A 52 -17.68 -7.01 0.87
C GLY A 52 -16.29 -7.61 0.63
N ILE A 53 -15.21 -6.85 0.83
CA ILE A 53 -13.83 -7.37 0.82
C ILE A 53 -13.29 -7.35 2.26
N ASN A 54 -12.76 -8.49 2.73
CA ASN A 54 -12.16 -8.61 4.05
C ASN A 54 -10.88 -9.45 3.97
N VAL A 55 -9.77 -8.79 3.62
CA VAL A 55 -8.45 -9.40 3.62
C VAL A 55 -7.77 -9.14 4.98
N PRO A 56 -7.42 -10.18 5.77
CA PRO A 56 -6.78 -9.98 7.06
C PRO A 56 -5.45 -9.26 6.90
N ILE A 57 -5.22 -8.21 7.69
CA ILE A 57 -3.97 -7.43 7.66
C ILE A 57 -2.98 -8.04 8.67
N ASN A 58 -2.14 -8.97 8.19
CA ASN A 58 -1.08 -9.59 8.97
C ASN A 58 0.24 -9.54 8.17
N LEU A 59 1.35 -9.95 8.79
CA LEU A 59 2.66 -9.85 8.15
C LEU A 59 2.74 -10.62 6.82
N ILE A 60 2.05 -11.76 6.71
CA ILE A 60 2.06 -12.61 5.51
C ILE A 60 1.30 -11.93 4.37
N THR A 61 0.08 -11.46 4.62
CA THR A 61 -0.73 -10.78 3.60
C THR A 61 -0.06 -9.47 3.18
N VAL A 62 0.51 -8.72 4.12
CA VAL A 62 1.29 -7.51 3.85
C VAL A 62 2.53 -7.82 3.01
N ALA A 63 3.22 -8.92 3.25
CA ALA A 63 4.35 -9.34 2.42
C ALA A 63 3.90 -9.73 1.01
N ILE A 64 2.83 -10.52 0.87
CA ILE A 64 2.29 -10.93 -0.44
C ILE A 64 1.84 -9.71 -1.25
N SER A 65 1.12 -8.77 -0.63
CA SER A 65 0.67 -7.52 -1.25
C SER A 65 1.86 -6.57 -1.52
N GLY A 66 2.81 -6.49 -0.60
CA GLY A 66 3.94 -5.57 -0.68
C GLY A 66 4.96 -5.95 -1.74
N PHE A 67 5.33 -7.23 -1.82
CA PHE A 67 6.27 -7.73 -2.83
C PHE A 67 5.57 -8.10 -4.15
N GLY A 68 4.33 -8.58 -4.10
CA GLY A 68 3.52 -8.87 -5.28
C GLY A 68 2.81 -7.66 -5.88
N GLY A 69 2.84 -6.51 -5.20
CA GLY A 69 2.20 -5.27 -5.61
C GLY A 69 0.70 -5.42 -5.85
N VAL A 70 0.23 -4.83 -6.95
CA VAL A 70 -1.19 -4.88 -7.36
C VAL A 70 -1.64 -6.32 -7.63
N LEU A 71 -0.80 -7.16 -8.25
CA LEU A 71 -1.16 -8.55 -8.54
C LEU A 71 -1.29 -9.39 -7.26
N GLY A 72 -0.33 -9.26 -6.33
CA GLY A 72 -0.41 -9.94 -5.04
C GLY A 72 -1.65 -9.52 -4.23
N THR A 73 -1.97 -8.23 -4.26
CA THR A 73 -3.18 -7.70 -3.63
C THR A 73 -4.45 -8.24 -4.30
N PHE A 74 -4.49 -8.28 -5.63
CA PHE A 74 -5.62 -8.81 -6.39
C PHE A 74 -5.88 -10.30 -6.08
N LEU A 75 -4.83 -11.12 -5.97
CA LEU A 75 -4.96 -12.52 -5.59
C LEU A 75 -5.54 -12.69 -4.18
N LEU A 76 -5.13 -11.85 -3.23
CA LEU A 76 -5.66 -11.87 -1.86
C LEU A 76 -7.13 -11.46 -1.81
N VAL A 77 -7.52 -10.46 -2.61
CA VAL A 77 -8.93 -10.07 -2.77
C VAL A 77 -9.74 -11.22 -3.35
N LEU A 78 -9.26 -11.83 -4.43
CA LEU A 78 -9.93 -12.94 -5.08
C LEU A 78 -10.10 -14.12 -4.11
N TYR A 79 -9.07 -14.41 -3.32
CA TYR A 79 -9.13 -15.40 -2.25
C TYR A 79 -10.20 -15.07 -1.20
N SER A 80 -10.26 -13.81 -0.74
CA SER A 80 -11.26 -13.32 0.25
C SER A 80 -12.70 -13.33 -0.26
N ILE A 81 -12.94 -13.35 -1.57
CA ILE A 81 -14.29 -13.40 -2.15
C ILE A 81 -14.75 -14.86 -2.33
N ILE A 82 -13.81 -15.76 -2.62
CA ILE A 82 -14.10 -17.18 -2.88
C ILE A 82 -14.27 -17.97 -1.57
N PHE A 83 -13.51 -17.61 -0.53
CA PHE A 83 -13.47 -18.28 0.77
C PHE A 83 -13.84 -17.32 1.89
#